data_AF-A0A847S326-F1
#
_entry.id   AF-A0A847S326-F1
#
_cell.length_a   1.000
_cell.length_b   1.000
_cell.length_c   1.000
_cell.angle_alpha   90.00
_cell.angle_beta   90.00
_cell.angle_gamma   90.00
#
_symmetry.space_group_name_H-M   'P 1'
#
loop_
_entity.id
_entity.type
_entity.pdbx_description
1 polymer ?
#
loop_
_entity_poly.entity_id
_entity_poly.type
_entity_poly.pdbx_seq_one_letter_code
_entity_poly.pdbx_strand_id
1 'polypeptide(L)'
;MGQIQKELLKELEAAGFKYHDVNYIFKKKELEPEEVAIILRWLPDIYKEHIGAGDILVRSLISAREPFDPTVIINLFESDFINSSMKSGPGTVLVYAPTFDISEWLRAQFLNHGYAFERNMLLLGLPLKGGFKSAEDLTAFLKLIFEKYPMPIWFKVFSKYGSIDDIPFLQSKQDQVDKKIGKEISKLISAIERRKKKPKFP
;
A
#
# COMPACT_ATOMS: atom_id res chain seq x y z
N MET A 1 4.01 28.77 2.41
CA MET A 1 2.83 28.04 2.93
C MET A 1 1.60 28.58 2.21
N GLY A 2 0.90 27.72 1.45
CA GLY A 2 -0.29 28.09 0.67
C GLY A 2 -1.47 28.48 1.55
N GLN A 3 -2.50 29.10 0.97
CA GLN A 3 -3.67 29.57 1.75
C GLN A 3 -4.43 28.39 2.35
N ILE A 4 -4.62 27.30 1.60
CA ILE A 4 -5.33 26.10 2.06
C ILE A 4 -4.61 25.43 3.24
N GLN A 5 -3.27 25.41 3.23
CA GLN A 5 -2.49 24.87 4.35
C GLN A 5 -2.69 25.70 5.63
N LYS A 6 -2.79 27.02 5.52
CA LYS A 6 -3.06 27.89 6.68
C LYS A 6 -4.44 27.63 7.26
N GLU A 7 -5.46 27.43 6.42
CA GLU A 7 -6.81 27.14 6.88
C GLU A 7 -6.90 25.76 7.55
N LEU A 8 -6.22 24.73 7.03
CA LEU A 8 -6.06 23.44 7.72
C LEU A 8 -5.46 23.63 9.12
N LEU A 9 -4.35 24.37 9.24
CA LEU A 9 -3.68 24.57 10.53
C LEU A 9 -4.55 25.34 11.53
N LYS A 10 -5.35 26.31 11.06
CA LYS A 10 -6.31 27.03 11.90
C LYS A 10 -7.41 26.12 12.41
N GLU A 11 -7.95 25.22 11.57
CA GLU A 11 -8.99 24.28 12.02
C GLU A 11 -8.43 23.28 13.02
N LEU A 12 -7.22 22.76 12.79
CA LEU A 12 -6.52 21.92 13.75
C LEU A 12 -6.30 22.65 15.08
N GLU A 13 -5.86 23.93 15.05
CA GLU A 13 -5.67 24.74 16.25
C GLU A 13 -6.99 24.98 16.99
N ALA A 14 -8.08 25.25 16.27
CA ALA A 14 -9.41 25.42 16.85
C ALA A 14 -9.93 24.15 17.55
N ALA A 15 -9.53 22.97 17.05
CA ALA A 15 -9.78 21.67 17.68
C ALA A 15 -8.77 21.31 18.78
N GLY A 16 -7.83 22.20 19.12
CA GLY A 16 -6.85 22.02 20.19
C GLY A 16 -5.51 21.42 19.75
N PHE A 17 -5.31 21.17 18.46
CA PHE A 17 -4.10 20.56 17.90
C PHE A 17 -3.19 21.61 17.27
N LYS A 18 -2.11 21.98 17.97
CA LYS A 18 -1.22 23.06 17.56
C LYS A 18 -0.07 22.57 16.71
N TYR A 19 -0.04 23.01 15.45
CA TYR A 19 0.98 22.67 14.46
C TYR A 19 1.57 23.93 13.85
N HIS A 20 2.90 23.99 13.74
CA HIS A 20 3.57 25.10 13.05
C HIS A 20 3.47 24.99 11.53
N ASP A 21 3.51 23.77 11.00
CA ASP A 21 3.36 23.46 9.58
C ASP A 21 2.93 21.99 9.36
N VAL A 22 2.66 21.63 8.10
CA VAL A 22 2.30 20.27 7.68
C VAL A 22 3.43 19.26 7.95
N ASN A 23 4.70 19.69 7.91
CA ASN A 23 5.83 18.81 8.22
C ASN A 23 5.83 18.38 9.69
N TYR A 24 5.34 19.25 10.58
CA TYR A 24 5.23 18.94 12.00
C TYR A 24 4.18 17.86 12.27
N ILE A 25 3.07 17.86 11.51
CA ILE A 25 2.05 16.80 11.56
C ILE A 25 2.67 15.44 11.24
N PHE A 26 3.51 15.37 10.20
CA PHE A 26 4.19 14.12 9.83
C PHE A 26 5.15 13.58 10.89
N LYS A 27 5.72 14.44 11.74
CA LYS A 27 6.64 14.04 12.82
C LYS A 27 5.91 13.51 14.06
N LYS A 28 4.59 13.62 14.11
CA LYS A 28 3.81 13.21 15.27
C LYS A 28 3.76 11.68 15.35
N LYS A 29 3.87 11.17 16.58
CA LYS A 29 3.86 9.72 16.83
C LYS A 29 2.47 9.10 16.66
N GLU A 30 1.43 9.88 16.95
CA GLU A 30 0.05 9.38 17.01
C GLU A 30 -0.96 10.50 16.73
N LEU A 31 -1.82 10.32 15.74
CA LEU A 31 -2.89 11.26 15.37
C LEU A 31 -4.22 10.78 15.97
N GLU A 32 -4.89 11.67 16.71
CA GLU A 32 -6.21 11.42 17.29
C GLU A 32 -7.29 11.36 16.19
N PRO A 33 -8.44 10.69 16.42
CA PRO A 33 -9.49 10.54 15.41
C PRO A 33 -10.00 11.87 14.82
N GLU A 34 -10.12 12.90 15.65
CA GLU A 34 -10.54 14.24 15.22
C GLU A 34 -9.49 14.89 14.30
N GLU A 35 -8.19 14.72 14.59
CA GLU A 35 -7.10 15.18 13.72
C GLU A 35 -7.16 14.49 12.37
N VAL A 36 -7.35 13.17 12.37
CA VAL A 36 -7.48 12.36 11.14
C VAL A 36 -8.66 12.84 10.30
N ALA A 37 -9.81 13.09 10.92
CA ALA A 37 -11.00 13.57 10.22
C ALA A 37 -10.78 14.96 9.58
N ILE A 38 -10.13 15.88 10.30
CA ILE A 38 -9.76 17.19 9.76
C ILE A 38 -8.78 17.02 8.59
N ILE A 39 -7.72 16.24 8.76
CA ILE A 39 -6.72 15.99 7.71
C ILE A 39 -7.36 15.43 6.44
N LEU A 40 -8.17 14.37 6.56
CA LEU A 40 -8.82 13.72 5.42
C LEU A 40 -9.70 14.69 4.62
N ARG A 41 -10.39 15.61 5.30
CA ARG A 41 -11.27 16.60 4.65
C ARG A 41 -10.48 17.57 3.76
N TRP A 42 -9.33 18.04 4.24
CA TRP A 42 -8.50 19.01 3.52
C TRP A 42 -7.54 18.38 2.51
N LEU A 43 -7.27 17.08 2.66
CA LEU A 43 -6.24 16.39 1.90
C LEU A 43 -6.39 16.53 0.36
N PRO A 44 -7.59 16.41 -0.24
CA PRO A 44 -7.74 16.55 -1.70
C PRO A 44 -7.33 17.92 -2.22
N ASP A 45 -7.69 18.98 -1.51
CA ASP A 45 -7.42 20.35 -1.95
C ASP A 45 -5.95 20.72 -1.76
N ILE A 46 -5.33 20.25 -0.66
CA ILE A 46 -3.89 20.39 -0.44
C ILE A 46 -3.11 19.62 -1.50
N TYR A 47 -3.56 18.43 -1.91
CA TYR A 47 -2.93 17.67 -2.99
C TYR A 47 -2.99 18.40 -4.34
N LYS A 48 -4.11 19.07 -4.63
CA LYS A 48 -4.28 19.84 -5.88
C LYS A 48 -3.42 21.10 -5.91
N GLU A 49 -3.38 21.87 -4.83
CA GLU A 49 -2.63 23.14 -4.79
C GLU A 49 -1.13 22.91 -4.58
N HIS A 50 -0.77 21.94 -3.74
CA HIS A 50 0.62 21.73 -3.31
C HIS A 50 0.91 20.24 -3.08
N ILE A 51 1.05 19.50 -4.18
CA ILE A 51 1.32 18.05 -4.25
C ILE A 51 2.33 17.57 -3.18
N GLY A 52 3.47 18.25 -3.00
CA GLY A 52 4.49 17.83 -2.01
C GLY A 52 4.02 17.90 -0.55
N ALA A 53 3.16 18.87 -0.20
CA ALA A 53 2.58 18.97 1.14
C ALA A 53 1.44 17.95 1.30
N GLY A 54 0.69 17.69 0.22
CA GLY A 54 -0.29 16.61 0.17
C GLY A 54 0.34 15.24 0.45
N ASP A 55 1.49 14.94 -0.14
CA ASP A 55 2.20 13.67 0.09
C ASP A 55 2.68 13.50 1.54
N ILE A 56 3.20 14.57 2.15
CA ILE A 56 3.60 14.56 3.56
C ILE A 56 2.37 14.35 4.46
N LEU A 57 1.27 15.04 4.15
CA LEU A 57 0.04 14.98 4.92
C LEU A 57 -0.66 13.63 4.80
N VAL A 58 -0.72 13.01 3.61
CA VAL A 58 -1.31 11.67 3.49
C VAL A 58 -0.48 10.68 4.28
N ARG A 59 0.86 10.73 4.18
CA ARG A 59 1.75 9.80 4.89
C ARG A 59 1.67 9.93 6.40
N SER A 60 1.31 11.10 6.95
CA SER A 60 1.14 11.24 8.40
C SER A 60 -0.01 10.38 8.94
N LEU A 61 -0.99 10.03 8.10
CA LEU A 61 -2.12 9.16 8.48
C LEU A 61 -1.70 7.72 8.83
N ILE A 62 -0.47 7.31 8.54
CA ILE A 62 0.10 6.05 9.04
C ILE A 62 0.12 6.03 10.57
N SER A 63 0.31 7.20 11.18
CA SER A 63 0.33 7.38 12.64
C SER A 63 -1.06 7.52 13.25
N ALA A 64 -2.15 7.26 12.52
CA ALA A 64 -3.50 7.31 13.09
C ALA A 64 -3.63 6.33 14.26
N ARG A 65 -4.25 6.79 15.36
CA ARG A 65 -4.47 5.99 16.57
C ARG A 65 -5.52 4.90 16.37
N GLU A 66 -6.57 5.22 15.62
CA GLU A 66 -7.72 4.36 15.40
C GLU A 66 -7.95 4.12 13.89
N PRO A 67 -8.60 3.01 13.52
CA PRO A 67 -9.04 2.79 12.15
C PRO A 67 -9.95 3.92 11.63
N PHE A 68 -9.71 4.37 10.40
CA PHE A 68 -10.52 5.39 9.73
C PHE A 68 -11.03 4.94 8.35
N ASP A 69 -12.01 5.67 7.81
CA ASP A 69 -12.56 5.47 6.46
C ASP A 69 -11.51 5.84 5.38
N PRO A 70 -11.05 4.87 4.57
CA PRO A 70 -10.02 5.10 3.57
C PRO A 70 -10.55 5.73 2.26
N THR A 71 -11.84 6.01 2.13
CA THR A 71 -12.48 6.45 0.87
C THR A 71 -11.76 7.63 0.23
N VAL A 72 -11.38 8.65 1.01
CA VAL A 72 -10.63 9.80 0.49
C VAL A 72 -9.27 9.38 -0.10
N ILE A 73 -8.58 8.46 0.56
CA ILE A 73 -7.25 7.99 0.13
C ILE A 73 -7.36 7.11 -1.12
N ILE A 74 -8.38 6.26 -1.19
CA ILE A 74 -8.72 5.47 -2.38
C ILE A 74 -8.98 6.41 -3.56
N ASN A 75 -9.84 7.41 -3.39
CA ASN A 75 -10.16 8.38 -4.44
C ASN A 75 -8.92 9.15 -4.92
N LEU A 76 -8.01 9.50 -4.01
CA LEU A 76 -6.73 10.11 -4.37
C LEU A 76 -5.84 9.14 -5.16
N PHE A 77 -5.75 7.88 -4.75
CA PHE A 77 -4.98 6.87 -5.45
C PHE A 77 -5.51 6.59 -6.87
N GLU A 78 -6.82 6.57 -7.03
CA GLU A 78 -7.47 6.28 -8.32
C GLU A 78 -7.53 7.50 -9.25
N SER A 79 -7.35 8.71 -8.70
CA SER A 79 -7.39 9.95 -9.46
C SER A 79 -6.36 10.02 -10.61
N ASP A 80 -6.79 10.60 -11.74
CA ASP A 80 -5.95 10.85 -12.91
C ASP A 80 -5.07 12.11 -12.79
N PHE A 81 -5.42 13.04 -11.88
CA PHE A 81 -4.60 14.26 -11.71
C PHE A 81 -3.30 14.01 -10.93
N ILE A 82 -3.19 12.86 -10.25
CA ILE A 82 -1.99 12.45 -9.52
C ILE A 82 -1.17 11.50 -10.39
N ASN A 83 0.04 11.88 -10.74
CA ASN A 83 0.92 10.99 -11.51
C ASN A 83 1.33 9.74 -10.71
N SER A 84 1.78 8.69 -11.40
CA SER A 84 2.13 7.40 -10.78
C SER A 84 3.15 7.49 -9.64
N SER A 85 4.12 8.41 -9.70
CA SER A 85 5.10 8.60 -8.63
C SER A 85 4.47 9.14 -7.35
N MET A 86 3.52 10.06 -7.48
CA MET A 86 2.83 10.68 -6.36
C MET A 86 1.74 9.77 -5.75
N LYS A 87 1.22 8.79 -6.51
CA LYS A 87 0.35 7.73 -5.99
C LYS A 87 1.06 6.82 -4.95
N SER A 88 2.38 6.93 -4.82
CA SER A 88 3.14 6.22 -3.80
C SER A 88 2.77 6.64 -2.37
N GLY A 89 2.41 7.90 -2.11
CA GLY A 89 1.98 8.37 -0.79
C GLY A 89 0.68 7.70 -0.35
N PRO A 90 -0.43 7.88 -1.11
CA PRO A 90 -1.71 7.22 -0.85
C PRO A 90 -1.57 5.69 -0.80
N GLY A 91 -0.80 5.09 -1.73
CA GLY A 91 -0.54 3.66 -1.74
C GLY A 91 0.18 3.17 -0.48
N THR A 92 1.14 3.93 0.05
CA THR A 92 1.83 3.61 1.32
C THR A 92 0.84 3.60 2.49
N VAL A 93 -0.04 4.60 2.53
CA VAL A 93 -1.02 4.77 3.61
C VAL A 93 -2.06 3.66 3.57
N LEU A 94 -2.56 3.30 2.39
CA LEU A 94 -3.49 2.18 2.23
C LEU A 94 -2.87 0.85 2.67
N VAL A 95 -1.54 0.69 2.61
CA VAL A 95 -0.84 -0.51 3.08
C VAL A 95 -0.64 -0.50 4.60
N TYR A 96 -0.22 0.63 5.18
CA TYR A 96 0.32 0.65 6.54
C TYR A 96 -0.55 1.35 7.59
N ALA A 97 -1.45 2.25 7.20
CA ALA A 97 -2.31 2.94 8.16
C ALA A 97 -3.40 2.01 8.71
N PRO A 98 -3.90 2.24 9.95
CA PRO A 98 -5.09 1.58 10.43
C PRO A 98 -6.30 2.16 9.67
N THR A 99 -6.88 1.37 8.79
CA THR A 99 -8.08 1.73 8.02
C THR A 99 -9.15 0.70 8.31
N PHE A 100 -10.42 1.05 8.06
CA PHE A 100 -11.46 0.02 7.89
C PHE A 100 -11.11 -0.92 6.73
N ASP A 101 -11.83 -2.05 6.64
CA ASP A 101 -11.50 -3.12 5.69
C ASP A 101 -11.50 -2.63 4.24
N ILE A 102 -10.42 -2.91 3.54
CA ILE A 102 -10.23 -2.62 2.11
C ILE A 102 -9.94 -3.89 1.31
N SER A 103 -10.14 -5.07 1.88
CA SER A 103 -9.70 -6.34 1.30
C SER A 103 -10.26 -6.59 -0.09
N GLU A 104 -11.55 -6.32 -0.30
CA GLU A 104 -12.20 -6.45 -1.60
C GLU A 104 -11.63 -5.48 -2.63
N TRP A 105 -11.54 -4.20 -2.26
CA TRP A 105 -10.96 -3.16 -3.12
C TRP A 105 -9.51 -3.50 -3.49
N LEU A 106 -8.69 -3.90 -2.51
CA LEU A 106 -7.28 -4.23 -2.70
C LEU A 106 -7.09 -5.42 -3.65
N ARG A 107 -7.92 -6.48 -3.54
CA ARG A 107 -7.89 -7.61 -4.47
C ARG A 107 -8.36 -7.19 -5.87
N ALA A 108 -9.39 -6.35 -5.97
CA ALA A 108 -9.91 -5.84 -7.24
C ALA A 108 -8.85 -5.07 -8.04
N GLN A 109 -7.95 -4.33 -7.37
CA GLN A 109 -6.83 -3.62 -8.03
C GLN A 109 -5.96 -4.54 -8.91
N PHE A 110 -5.83 -5.82 -8.57
CA PHE A 110 -5.01 -6.78 -9.33
C PHE A 110 -5.84 -7.67 -10.27
N LEU A 111 -7.10 -7.93 -9.92
CA LEU A 111 -7.99 -8.76 -10.73
C LEU A 111 -8.57 -7.99 -11.92
N ASN A 112 -9.00 -6.75 -11.70
CA ASN A 112 -9.80 -6.00 -12.66
C ASN A 112 -8.99 -4.98 -13.47
N HIS A 113 -7.80 -4.63 -13.02
CA HIS A 113 -6.96 -3.64 -13.69
C HIS A 113 -5.71 -4.25 -14.30
N GLY A 114 -5.32 -3.70 -15.45
CA GLY A 114 -4.04 -3.99 -16.08
C GLY A 114 -2.86 -3.47 -15.26
N TYR A 115 -1.67 -3.87 -15.68
CA TYR A 115 -0.42 -3.46 -15.05
C TYR A 115 -0.31 -1.94 -14.90
N ALA A 116 0.04 -1.48 -13.69
CA ALA A 116 0.44 -0.10 -13.44
C ALA A 116 1.47 -0.03 -12.30
N PHE A 117 2.50 0.79 -12.48
CA PHE A 117 3.62 0.89 -11.55
C PHE A 117 3.19 1.30 -10.13
N GLU A 118 2.21 2.20 -10.02
CA GLU A 118 1.67 2.66 -8.73
C GLU A 118 1.03 1.54 -7.90
N ARG A 119 0.49 0.48 -8.54
CA ARG A 119 -0.13 -0.67 -7.86
C ARG A 119 0.90 -1.60 -7.23
N ASN A 120 2.18 -1.43 -7.55
CA ASN A 120 3.25 -2.28 -7.00
C ASN A 120 3.29 -2.20 -5.47
N MET A 121 3.11 -1.01 -4.90
CA MET A 121 3.12 -0.82 -3.45
C MET A 121 1.98 -1.60 -2.78
N LEU A 122 0.82 -1.65 -3.41
CA LEU A 122 -0.37 -2.32 -2.88
C LEU A 122 -0.16 -3.83 -2.68
N LEU A 123 0.75 -4.47 -3.43
CA LEU A 123 1.08 -5.90 -3.25
C LEU A 123 1.63 -6.16 -1.83
N LEU A 124 2.34 -5.20 -1.23
CA LEU A 124 2.83 -5.31 0.15
C LEU A 124 1.70 -5.29 1.17
N GLY A 125 0.53 -4.75 0.81
CA GLY A 125 -0.66 -4.73 1.64
C GLY A 125 -1.44 -6.03 1.61
N LEU A 126 -1.30 -6.87 0.58
CA LEU A 126 -2.07 -8.12 0.44
C LEU A 126 -1.99 -9.02 1.68
N PRO A 127 -0.80 -9.29 2.28
CA PRO A 127 -0.73 -10.15 3.46
C PRO A 127 -1.37 -9.55 4.72
N LEU A 128 -1.54 -8.22 4.77
CA LEU A 128 -1.99 -7.49 5.96
C LEU A 128 -3.46 -7.10 5.89
N LYS A 129 -3.93 -6.78 4.68
CA LYS A 129 -5.23 -6.16 4.41
C LYS A 129 -6.00 -6.85 3.30
N GLY A 130 -5.42 -7.86 2.65
CA GLY A 130 -6.06 -8.57 1.54
C GLY A 130 -7.12 -9.59 1.97
N GLY A 131 -7.42 -9.72 3.27
CA GLY A 131 -8.47 -10.60 3.79
C GLY A 131 -8.20 -12.10 3.63
N PHE A 132 -6.95 -12.50 3.42
CA PHE A 132 -6.56 -13.90 3.28
C PHE A 132 -6.53 -14.61 4.63
N LYS A 133 -6.96 -15.88 4.64
CA LYS A 133 -7.05 -16.68 5.87
C LYS A 133 -5.77 -17.44 6.20
N SER A 134 -4.88 -17.61 5.21
CA SER A 134 -3.61 -18.30 5.39
C SER A 134 -2.58 -17.88 4.33
N ALA A 135 -1.35 -18.36 4.52
CA ALA A 135 -0.29 -18.19 3.52
C ALA A 135 -0.64 -18.89 2.20
N GLU A 136 -1.28 -20.06 2.25
CA GLU A 136 -1.72 -20.82 1.07
C GLU A 136 -2.80 -20.06 0.28
N ASP A 137 -3.75 -19.40 0.97
CA ASP A 137 -4.78 -18.57 0.34
C ASP A 137 -4.16 -17.35 -0.36
N LEU A 138 -3.20 -16.68 0.31
CA LEU A 138 -2.43 -15.60 -0.31
C LEU A 138 -1.63 -16.08 -1.52
N THR A 139 -0.90 -17.21 -1.43
CA THR A 139 -0.07 -17.68 -2.55
C THR A 139 -0.90 -18.16 -3.71
N ALA A 140 -2.09 -18.73 -3.47
CA ALA A 140 -3.07 -19.01 -4.53
C ALA A 140 -3.47 -17.73 -5.28
N PHE A 141 -3.76 -16.64 -4.56
CA PHE A 141 -4.03 -15.34 -5.19
C PHE A 141 -2.83 -14.78 -5.94
N LEU A 142 -1.62 -14.88 -5.38
CA LEU A 142 -0.40 -14.43 -6.05
C LEU A 142 -0.14 -15.19 -7.36
N LYS A 143 -0.37 -16.52 -7.38
CA LYS A 143 -0.29 -17.34 -8.59
C LYS A 143 -1.26 -16.87 -9.67
N LEU A 144 -2.50 -16.55 -9.27
CA LEU A 144 -3.55 -16.06 -10.18
C LEU A 144 -3.14 -14.75 -10.87
N ILE A 145 -2.49 -13.84 -10.15
CA ILE A 145 -2.09 -12.53 -10.69
C ILE A 145 -0.69 -12.51 -11.31
N PHE A 146 0.05 -13.61 -11.27
CA PHE A 146 1.45 -13.66 -11.71
C PHE A 146 1.61 -13.19 -13.16
N GLU A 147 0.75 -13.66 -14.07
CA GLU A 147 0.80 -13.28 -15.49
C GLU A 147 0.66 -11.78 -15.71
N LYS A 148 -0.06 -11.09 -14.83
CA LYS A 148 -0.26 -9.64 -14.89
C LYS A 148 0.84 -8.86 -14.17
N TYR A 149 1.49 -9.46 -13.15
CA TYR A 149 2.41 -8.79 -12.24
C TYR A 149 3.67 -9.60 -11.84
N PRO A 150 4.50 -10.10 -12.79
CA PRO A 150 5.66 -10.93 -12.47
C PRO A 150 6.88 -10.07 -12.06
N MET A 151 6.81 -9.39 -10.91
CA MET A 151 7.70 -8.28 -10.55
C MET A 151 8.41 -8.42 -9.20
N PRO A 152 9.45 -7.60 -8.92
CA PRO A 152 10.22 -7.68 -7.66
C PRO A 152 9.39 -7.68 -6.38
N ILE A 153 8.32 -6.88 -6.31
CA ILE A 153 7.46 -6.84 -5.12
C ILE A 153 6.63 -8.12 -5.01
N TRP A 154 6.11 -8.65 -6.12
CA TRP A 154 5.46 -9.95 -6.14
C TRP A 154 6.42 -11.03 -5.61
N PHE A 155 7.66 -11.07 -6.10
CA PHE A 155 8.68 -12.01 -5.63
C PHE A 155 9.01 -11.82 -4.14
N LYS A 156 9.05 -10.57 -3.66
CA LYS A 156 9.28 -10.25 -2.24
C LYS A 156 8.16 -10.80 -1.36
N VAL A 157 6.90 -10.58 -1.73
CA VAL A 157 5.75 -11.10 -0.99
C VAL A 157 5.75 -12.63 -1.07
N PHE A 158 5.88 -13.21 -2.25
CA PHE A 158 5.91 -14.65 -2.44
C PHE A 158 7.07 -15.32 -1.69
N SER A 159 8.25 -14.71 -1.68
CA SER A 159 9.39 -15.22 -0.92
C SER A 159 9.08 -15.36 0.55
N LYS A 160 8.33 -14.40 1.13
CA LYS A 160 7.95 -14.44 2.55
C LYS A 160 6.89 -15.50 2.85
N TYR A 161 5.93 -15.72 1.97
CA TYR A 161 4.73 -16.52 2.25
C TYR A 161 4.64 -17.86 1.48
N GLY A 162 5.50 -18.08 0.51
CA GLY A 162 5.54 -19.31 -0.29
C GLY A 162 5.96 -20.56 0.50
N SER A 163 5.50 -21.72 0.08
CA SER A 163 5.87 -23.03 0.63
C SER A 163 6.50 -23.92 -0.45
N ILE A 164 6.97 -25.10 -0.03
CA ILE A 164 7.51 -26.12 -0.95
C ILE A 164 6.46 -26.50 -2.02
N ASP A 165 5.17 -26.46 -1.68
CA ASP A 165 4.07 -26.80 -2.58
C ASP A 165 3.91 -25.79 -3.73
N ASP A 166 4.55 -24.61 -3.62
CA ASP A 166 4.55 -23.59 -4.67
C ASP A 166 5.66 -23.79 -5.71
N ILE A 167 6.67 -24.62 -5.41
CA ILE A 167 7.82 -24.85 -6.30
C ILE A 167 7.40 -25.37 -7.68
N PRO A 168 6.47 -26.35 -7.82
CA PRO A 168 6.04 -26.81 -9.14
C PRO A 168 5.45 -25.70 -10.01
N PHE A 169 4.67 -24.79 -9.42
CA PHE A 169 4.16 -23.62 -10.13
C PHE A 169 5.31 -22.71 -10.58
N LEU A 170 6.25 -22.40 -9.68
CA LEU A 170 7.39 -21.54 -9.98
C LEU A 170 8.26 -22.12 -11.10
N GLN A 171 8.58 -23.41 -11.04
CA GLN A 171 9.32 -24.12 -12.08
C GLN A 171 8.59 -24.05 -13.43
N SER A 172 7.28 -24.28 -13.45
CA SER A 172 6.49 -24.18 -14.69
C SER A 172 6.53 -22.79 -15.33
N LYS A 173 6.68 -21.73 -14.51
CA LYS A 173 6.76 -20.35 -14.99
C LYS A 173 8.16 -19.93 -15.39
N GLN A 174 9.19 -20.54 -14.82
CA GLN A 174 10.59 -20.22 -15.10
C GLN A 174 10.93 -20.27 -16.60
N ASP A 175 10.36 -21.25 -17.32
CA ASP A 175 10.61 -21.48 -18.74
C ASP A 175 9.71 -20.65 -19.68
N GLN A 176 8.67 -20.01 -19.12
CA GLN A 176 7.65 -19.26 -19.88
C GLN A 176 7.88 -17.75 -19.86
N VAL A 177 8.85 -17.28 -19.07
CA VAL A 177 9.14 -15.85 -18.86
C VAL A 177 10.51 -15.48 -19.39
N ASP A 178 10.79 -14.19 -19.48
CA ASP A 178 12.12 -13.72 -19.88
C ASP A 178 13.22 -14.15 -18.90
N LYS A 179 14.47 -14.12 -19.37
CA LYS A 179 15.65 -14.55 -18.60
C LYS A 179 15.83 -13.80 -17.27
N LYS A 180 15.38 -12.55 -17.17
CA LYS A 180 15.50 -11.75 -15.93
C LYS A 180 14.48 -12.22 -14.90
N ILE A 181 13.22 -12.40 -15.30
CA ILE A 181 12.17 -12.94 -14.44
C ILE A 181 12.49 -14.38 -14.05
N GLY A 182 12.94 -15.21 -14.99
CA GLY A 182 13.35 -16.60 -14.74
C GLY A 182 14.44 -16.71 -13.67
N LYS A 183 15.41 -15.78 -13.64
CA LYS A 183 16.42 -15.72 -12.57
C LYS A 183 15.83 -15.38 -11.19
N GLU A 184 14.86 -14.47 -11.12
CA GLU A 184 14.18 -14.15 -9.86
C GLU A 184 13.35 -15.32 -9.36
N ILE A 185 12.72 -16.08 -10.27
CA ILE A 185 12.05 -17.35 -9.94
C ILE A 185 13.05 -18.36 -9.36
N SER A 186 14.23 -18.55 -9.98
CA SER A 186 15.23 -19.47 -9.44
C SER A 186 15.68 -19.07 -8.03
N LYS A 187 15.91 -17.77 -7.80
CA LYS A 187 16.24 -17.25 -6.47
C LYS A 187 15.13 -17.51 -5.46
N LEU A 188 13.88 -17.32 -5.88
CA LEU A 188 12.70 -17.56 -5.06
C LEU A 188 12.58 -19.03 -4.66
N ILE A 189 12.73 -19.96 -5.62
CA ILE A 189 12.74 -21.41 -5.35
C ILE A 189 13.81 -21.74 -4.30
N SER A 190 15.05 -21.31 -4.52
CA SER A 190 16.15 -21.56 -3.58
C SER A 190 15.94 -20.92 -2.20
N ALA A 191 15.18 -19.82 -2.10
CA ALA A 191 14.83 -19.20 -0.83
C ALA A 191 13.78 -20.02 -0.07
N ILE A 192 12.77 -20.54 -0.78
CA ILE A 192 11.73 -21.41 -0.22
C ILE A 192 12.33 -22.71 0.30
N GLU A 193 13.17 -23.37 -0.51
CA GLU A 193 13.85 -24.62 -0.15
C GLU A 193 14.71 -24.47 1.11
N ARG A 194 15.43 -23.34 1.23
CA ARG A 194 16.26 -23.06 2.41
C ARG A 194 15.46 -22.87 3.69
N ARG A 195 14.25 -22.28 3.61
CA ARG A 195 13.43 -22.05 4.80
C ARG A 195 12.92 -23.35 5.43
N LYS A 196 12.66 -24.39 4.62
CA LYS A 196 12.17 -25.74 5.03
C LYS A 196 10.90 -25.79 5.89
N LYS A 197 10.34 -24.65 6.30
CA LYS A 197 9.20 -24.52 7.20
C LYS A 197 8.12 -23.64 6.58
N LYS A 198 6.86 -23.95 6.90
CA LYS A 198 5.72 -23.09 6.55
C LYS A 198 5.87 -21.72 7.22
N PRO A 199 5.66 -20.62 6.49
CA PRO A 199 5.76 -19.29 7.04
C PRO A 199 4.63 -19.01 8.03
N LYS A 200 4.94 -18.26 9.09
CA LYS A 200 3.91 -17.74 10.00
C LYS A 200 3.14 -16.63 9.27
N PHE A 201 1.84 -16.82 9.15
CA PHE A 201 0.95 -15.81 8.57
C PHE A 201 0.51 -14.83 9.68
N PRO A 202 0.53 -13.51 9.41
CA PRO A 202 0.06 -12.49 10.36
C PRO A 202 -1.43 -12.62 10.65
#